data_AF-A0A158M0U7-F1
#
_entry.id   AF-A0A158M0U7-F1
#
_cell.length_a   1.000
_cell.length_b   1.000
_cell.length_c   1.000
_cell.angle_alpha   90.00
_cell.angle_beta   90.00
_cell.angle_gamma   90.00
#
_symmetry.space_group_name_H-M   'P 1'
#
loop_
_entity.id
_entity.type
_entity.pdbx_description
1 polymer ?
#
loop_
_entity_poly.entity_id
_entity_poly.type
_entity_poly.pdbx_seq_one_letter_code
_entity_poly.pdbx_strand_id
1 'polypeptide(L)'
;MPGVPDVKEFPHRKFGRIQSALWRNPAPELLTYSYGGGLPALREALAEHLGLTRSVDCDPEQIIITEGSHQAIDLATRMLGASGDIAWIENPGYWGARTVLSANGIRVEPQPVDEEGMLLPAAAEEVGTPPRFIFVTPSH
;
A
#
# COMPACT_ATOMS: atom_id res chain seq x y z
N MET A 1 -12.21 6.42 -15.32
CA MET A 1 -11.56 5.67 -14.22
C MET A 1 -11.57 6.59 -13.02
N PRO A 2 -12.25 6.24 -11.91
CA PRO A 2 -12.11 6.99 -10.67
C PRO A 2 -10.63 7.00 -10.22
N GLY A 3 -10.19 8.05 -9.53
CA GLY A 3 -8.83 8.14 -8.99
C GLY A 3 -7.77 8.75 -9.92
N VAL A 4 -8.14 9.33 -11.06
CA VAL A 4 -7.20 10.14 -11.85
C VAL A 4 -7.16 11.56 -11.25
N PRO A 5 -6.01 12.01 -10.70
CA PRO A 5 -5.90 13.37 -10.18
C PRO A 5 -5.96 14.39 -11.32
N ASP A 6 -6.28 15.66 -11.00
CA ASP A 6 -6.21 16.72 -12.00
C ASP A 6 -4.75 16.97 -12.40
N VAL A 7 -4.37 16.43 -13.57
CA VAL A 7 -3.02 16.56 -14.12
C VAL A 7 -2.66 18.01 -14.47
N LYS A 8 -3.64 18.91 -14.59
CA LYS A 8 -3.40 20.33 -14.89
C LYS A 8 -2.88 21.11 -13.69
N GLU A 9 -3.22 20.67 -12.48
CA GLU A 9 -2.79 21.31 -11.23
C GLU A 9 -1.38 20.88 -10.80
N PHE A 10 -0.78 19.91 -11.49
CA PHE A 10 0.57 19.45 -11.14
C PHE A 10 1.60 20.58 -11.37
N PRO A 11 2.43 20.94 -10.36
CA PRO A 11 3.31 22.10 -10.44
C PRO A 11 4.61 21.79 -11.20
N HIS A 12 4.50 21.47 -12.50
CA HIS A 12 5.61 21.03 -13.37
C HIS A 12 6.86 21.92 -13.27
N ARG A 13 6.69 23.26 -13.28
CA ARG A 13 7.82 24.21 -13.20
C ARG A 13 8.56 24.12 -11.88
N LYS A 14 7.84 23.99 -10.76
CA LYS A 14 8.43 23.89 -9.42
C LYS A 14 9.15 22.54 -9.26
N PHE A 15 8.51 21.46 -9.68
CA PHE A 15 9.07 20.12 -9.66
C PHE A 15 10.38 20.04 -10.48
N GLY A 16 10.36 20.51 -11.74
CA GLY A 16 11.55 20.51 -12.59
C GLY A 16 12.70 21.34 -12.03
N ARG A 17 12.41 22.47 -11.36
CA ARG A 17 13.44 23.28 -10.69
C ARG A 17 14.09 22.54 -9.51
N ILE A 18 13.30 21.83 -8.71
CA ILE A 18 13.82 21.02 -7.58
C ILE A 18 14.67 19.88 -8.12
N GLN A 19 14.15 19.13 -9.09
CA GLN A 19 14.87 18.03 -9.73
C GLN A 19 16.22 18.50 -10.30
N SER A 20 16.22 19.59 -11.06
CA SER A 20 17.44 20.15 -11.64
C SER A 20 18.46 20.60 -10.59
N ALA A 21 17.99 21.11 -9.44
CA ALA A 21 18.87 21.50 -8.34
C ALA A 21 19.52 20.29 -7.66
N LEU A 22 18.73 19.24 -7.37
CA LEU A 22 19.22 18.00 -6.75
C LEU A 22 20.24 17.26 -7.63
N TRP A 23 20.00 17.21 -8.94
CA TRP A 23 20.86 16.47 -9.88
C TRP A 23 22.07 17.26 -10.39
N ARG A 24 22.23 18.53 -10.00
CA ARG A 24 23.38 19.34 -10.43
C ARG A 24 24.70 18.83 -9.84
N ASN A 25 24.68 18.38 -8.59
CA ASN A 25 25.81 17.77 -7.91
C ASN A 25 25.28 16.77 -6.87
N PRO A 26 24.77 15.62 -7.31
CA PRO A 26 24.15 14.65 -6.42
C PRO A 26 25.19 14.07 -5.46
N ALA A 27 24.77 13.86 -4.21
CA ALA A 27 25.58 13.14 -3.25
C ALA A 27 25.83 11.70 -3.79
N PRO A 28 27.05 11.14 -3.69
CA PRO A 28 27.37 9.81 -4.24
C PRO A 28 26.43 8.69 -3.77
N GLU A 29 25.87 8.81 -2.57
CA GLU A 29 24.94 7.86 -1.97
C GLU A 29 23.62 7.76 -2.75
N LEU A 30 23.24 8.82 -3.47
CA LEU A 30 22.06 8.82 -4.35
C LEU A 30 22.30 8.12 -5.69
N LEU A 31 23.57 7.86 -6.02
CA LEU A 31 23.99 7.27 -7.30
C LEU A 31 24.34 5.78 -7.18
N THR A 32 24.10 5.19 -6.01
CA THR A 32 24.44 3.80 -5.72
C THR A 32 23.22 3.05 -5.16
N TYR A 33 23.43 1.78 -4.83
CA TYR A 33 22.38 0.94 -4.27
C TYR A 33 21.91 1.48 -2.91
N SER A 34 20.59 1.58 -2.76
CA SER A 34 19.97 1.77 -1.46
C SER A 34 19.91 0.43 -0.73
N TYR A 35 20.13 0.46 0.59
CA TYR A 35 19.99 -0.71 1.46
C TYR A 35 18.86 -0.48 2.46
N GLY A 36 18.30 -1.57 3.01
CA GLY A 36 17.41 -1.51 4.17
C GLY A 36 16.04 -0.87 3.95
N GLY A 37 15.39 -1.13 2.81
CA GLY A 37 13.98 -0.72 2.59
C GLY A 37 13.78 0.60 1.84
N GLY A 38 14.85 1.26 1.39
CA GLY A 38 14.78 2.45 0.55
C GLY A 38 15.54 3.65 1.12
N LEU A 39 15.44 4.80 0.45
CA LEU A 39 16.18 6.01 0.81
C LEU A 39 15.83 6.45 2.24
N PRO A 40 16.81 6.53 3.18
CA PRO A 40 16.54 6.89 4.58
C PRO A 40 15.78 8.21 4.75
N ALA A 41 16.21 9.27 4.06
CA ALA A 41 15.56 10.58 4.12
C ALA A 41 14.10 10.56 3.66
N LEU A 42 13.73 9.67 2.73
CA LEU A 42 12.34 9.50 2.32
C LEU A 42 11.53 8.81 3.41
N ARG A 43 12.10 7.82 4.07
CA ARG A 43 11.43 7.09 5.16
C ARG A 43 11.21 7.99 6.38
N GLU A 44 12.18 8.81 6.74
CA GLU A 44 12.03 9.83 7.79
C GLU A 44 10.88 10.79 7.48
N ALA A 45 10.86 11.36 6.27
CA ALA A 45 9.80 12.26 5.84
C ALA A 45 8.42 11.58 5.82
N LEU A 46 8.36 10.30 5.44
CA LEU A 46 7.11 9.53 5.44
C LEU A 46 6.64 9.20 6.86
N ALA A 47 7.54 8.82 7.79
CA ALA A 47 7.18 8.56 9.18
C ALA A 47 6.55 9.80 9.83
N GLU A 48 7.18 10.97 9.66
CA GLU A 48 6.63 12.25 10.12
C GLU A 48 5.26 12.55 9.47
N HIS A 49 5.16 12.40 8.15
CA HIS A 49 3.92 12.66 7.43
C HIS A 49 2.78 11.74 7.86
N LEU A 50 3.04 10.45 8.05
CA LEU A 50 2.06 9.45 8.46
C LEU A 50 1.62 9.67 9.92
N GLY A 51 2.55 10.05 10.81
CA GLY A 51 2.21 10.47 12.17
C GLY A 51 1.26 11.66 12.18
N LEU A 52 1.55 12.70 11.39
CA LEU A 52 0.74 13.92 11.33
C LEU A 52 -0.62 13.73 10.65
N THR A 53 -0.68 12.99 9.55
CA THR A 53 -1.89 12.91 8.71
C THR A 53 -2.77 11.71 9.01
N ARG A 54 -2.19 10.64 9.59
CA ARG A 54 -2.87 9.35 9.80
C ARG A 54 -2.72 8.82 11.22
N SER A 55 -2.05 9.55 12.13
CA SER A 55 -1.77 9.10 13.51
C SER A 55 -1.08 7.74 13.57
N VAL A 56 -0.27 7.41 12.57
CA VAL A 56 0.53 6.18 12.55
C VAL A 56 1.79 6.41 13.37
N ASP A 57 1.96 5.63 14.44
CA ASP A 57 3.17 5.59 15.24
C ASP A 57 4.13 4.56 14.65
N CYS A 58 5.16 5.02 13.94
CA CYS A 58 6.17 4.16 13.33
C CYS A 58 7.53 4.84 13.23
N ASP A 59 8.59 4.03 13.40
CA ASP A 59 9.97 4.44 13.15
C ASP A 59 10.30 4.36 11.64
N PRO A 60 11.18 5.23 11.12
CA PRO A 60 11.59 5.19 9.71
C PRO A 60 12.10 3.83 9.23
N GLU A 61 12.74 3.05 10.11
CA GLU A 61 13.25 1.71 9.82
C GLU A 61 12.14 0.67 9.58
N GLN A 62 10.92 0.94 10.03
CA GLN A 62 9.75 0.09 9.81
C GLN A 62 9.07 0.34 8.45
N ILE A 63 9.50 1.39 7.71
CA ILE A 63 8.94 1.75 6.40
C ILE A 63 9.75 1.07 5.28
N ILE A 64 9.05 0.40 4.39
CA ILE A 64 9.61 -0.16 3.14
C ILE A 64 9.02 0.58 1.95
N ILE A 65 9.90 1.16 1.13
CA ILE A 65 9.54 1.81 -0.12
C ILE A 65 9.31 0.75 -1.19
N THR A 66 8.18 0.84 -1.88
CA THR A 66 7.81 -0.04 -2.99
C THR A 66 7.53 0.78 -4.25
N GLU A 67 7.55 0.13 -5.41
CA GLU A 67 7.16 0.66 -6.72
C GLU A 67 5.63 0.85 -6.86
N GLY A 68 4.89 0.70 -5.77
CA GLY A 68 3.44 0.91 -5.71
C GLY A 68 2.69 -0.18 -4.94
N SER A 69 1.37 0.00 -4.83
CA SER A 69 0.49 -0.84 -4.01
C SER A 69 0.48 -2.31 -4.44
N HIS A 70 0.57 -2.61 -5.74
CA HIS A 70 0.64 -4.00 -6.21
C HIS A 70 1.86 -4.75 -5.64
N GLN A 71 3.04 -4.13 -5.65
CA GLN A 71 4.25 -4.75 -5.09
C GLN A 71 4.15 -4.86 -3.57
N ALA A 72 3.57 -3.86 -2.90
CA ALA A 72 3.36 -3.91 -1.45
C ALA A 72 2.45 -5.08 -1.04
N ILE A 73 1.33 -5.29 -1.76
CA ILE A 73 0.42 -6.41 -1.53
C ILE A 73 1.12 -7.75 -1.79
N ASP A 74 1.87 -7.85 -2.89
CA ASP A 74 2.62 -9.07 -3.24
C ASP A 74 3.64 -9.43 -2.15
N LEU A 75 4.44 -8.46 -1.71
CA LEU A 75 5.45 -8.66 -0.67
C LEU A 75 4.81 -9.10 0.64
N ALA A 76 3.78 -8.39 1.11
CA ALA A 76 3.08 -8.74 2.35
C ALA A 76 2.47 -10.14 2.29
N THR A 77 1.86 -10.50 1.17
CA THR A 77 1.23 -11.81 0.97
C THR A 77 2.26 -12.94 1.00
N ARG A 78 3.40 -12.77 0.32
CA ARG A 78 4.47 -13.78 0.30
C ARG A 78 5.17 -13.95 1.64
N MET A 79 5.28 -12.88 2.42
CA MET A 79 5.95 -12.92 3.72
C MET A 79 5.05 -13.50 4.82
N LEU A 80 3.75 -13.23 4.74
CA LEU A 80 2.82 -13.53 5.82
C LEU A 80 1.85 -14.67 5.51
N GLY A 81 1.70 -15.07 4.26
CA GLY A 81 0.72 -16.06 3.82
C GLY A 81 1.32 -17.37 3.36
N ALA A 82 0.46 -18.38 3.27
CA ALA A 82 0.73 -19.66 2.66
C ALA A 82 -0.33 -19.97 1.59
N SER A 83 0.03 -20.83 0.63
CA SER A 83 -0.92 -21.32 -0.37
C SER A 83 -2.12 -22.00 0.32
N GLY A 84 -3.33 -21.61 -0.07
CA GLY A 84 -4.58 -22.08 0.52
C GLY A 84 -5.13 -21.20 1.64
N ASP A 85 -4.36 -20.24 2.17
CA ASP A 85 -4.87 -19.25 3.13
C ASP A 85 -6.02 -18.46 2.52
N ILE A 86 -6.95 -18.01 3.37
CA ILE A 86 -8.13 -17.24 2.95
C ILE A 86 -7.86 -15.75 3.04
N ALA A 87 -8.30 -14.99 2.03
CA ALA A 87 -8.36 -13.53 2.08
C ALA A 87 -9.78 -13.04 1.80
N TRP A 88 -10.28 -12.15 2.64
CA TRP A 88 -11.51 -11.40 2.38
C TRP A 88 -11.19 -10.13 1.60
N ILE A 89 -11.99 -9.83 0.58
CA ILE A 89 -11.86 -8.61 -0.23
C ILE A 89 -13.23 -7.99 -0.52
N GLU A 90 -13.30 -6.67 -0.55
CA GLU A 90 -14.52 -5.94 -0.94
C GLU A 90 -15.03 -6.35 -2.34
N ASN A 91 -16.35 -6.43 -2.48
CA ASN A 91 -17.05 -6.68 -3.75
C ASN A 91 -18.34 -5.83 -3.87
N PRO A 92 -18.39 -4.86 -4.80
CA PRO A 92 -17.32 -4.45 -5.71
C PRO A 92 -16.07 -3.92 -4.98
N GLY A 93 -14.89 -4.13 -5.57
CA GLY A 93 -13.62 -3.72 -4.96
C GLY A 93 -12.45 -3.69 -5.96
N TYR A 94 -11.24 -3.46 -5.44
CA TYR A 94 -10.03 -3.32 -6.27
C TYR A 94 -9.61 -4.65 -6.91
N TRP A 95 -9.82 -4.76 -8.23
CA TRP A 95 -9.48 -5.97 -8.99
C TRP A 95 -7.99 -6.35 -8.95
N GLY A 96 -7.10 -5.37 -8.79
CA GLY A 96 -5.66 -5.58 -8.73
C GLY A 96 -5.23 -6.41 -7.51
N ALA A 97 -5.80 -6.12 -6.34
CA ALA A 97 -5.54 -6.89 -5.13
C ALA A 97 -5.97 -8.35 -5.27
N ARG A 98 -7.16 -8.61 -5.82
CA ARG A 98 -7.64 -9.98 -6.11
C ARG A 98 -6.66 -10.75 -6.98
N THR A 99 -6.14 -10.11 -8.04
CA THR A 99 -5.18 -10.75 -8.95
C THR A 99 -3.87 -11.11 -8.23
N VAL A 100 -3.31 -10.20 -7.44
CA VAL A 100 -2.05 -10.44 -6.71
C VAL A 100 -2.21 -11.52 -5.65
N LEU A 101 -3.30 -11.50 -4.88
CA LEU A 101 -3.57 -12.51 -3.86
C LEU A 101 -3.71 -13.90 -4.48
N SER A 102 -4.54 -14.04 -5.52
CA SER A 102 -4.70 -15.32 -6.22
C SER A 102 -3.40 -15.83 -6.85
N ALA A 103 -2.56 -14.92 -7.39
CA ALA A 103 -1.25 -15.29 -7.94
C ALA A 103 -0.29 -15.86 -6.89
N ASN A 104 -0.45 -15.48 -5.62
CA ASN A 104 0.30 -16.01 -4.49
C ASN A 104 -0.36 -17.26 -3.86
N GLY A 105 -1.36 -17.85 -4.50
CA GLY A 105 -2.04 -19.06 -4.02
C GLY A 105 -3.04 -18.82 -2.90
N ILE A 106 -3.41 -17.56 -2.63
CA ILE A 106 -4.41 -17.21 -1.63
C ILE A 106 -5.81 -17.44 -2.20
N ARG A 107 -6.67 -18.09 -1.41
CA ARG A 107 -8.09 -18.26 -1.72
C ARG A 107 -8.82 -16.95 -1.40
N VAL A 108 -9.17 -16.20 -2.45
CA VAL A 108 -9.89 -14.94 -2.31
C VAL A 108 -11.40 -15.18 -2.19
N GLU A 109 -11.98 -14.71 -1.10
CA GLU A 109 -13.41 -14.75 -0.81
C GLU A 109 -13.98 -13.33 -0.84
N PRO A 110 -14.80 -12.99 -1.85
CA PRO A 110 -15.39 -11.65 -1.94
C PRO A 110 -16.45 -11.45 -0.85
N GLN A 111 -16.39 -10.29 -0.20
CA GLN A 111 -17.37 -9.84 0.78
C GLN A 111 -18.18 -8.68 0.19
N PRO A 112 -19.52 -8.70 0.29
CA PRO A 112 -20.35 -7.60 -0.17
C PRO A 112 -20.03 -6.31 0.60
N VAL A 113 -20.26 -5.16 -0.04
CA VAL A 113 -20.14 -3.85 0.59
C VAL A 113 -21.49 -3.15 0.64
N ASP A 114 -21.71 -2.36 1.69
CA ASP A 114 -22.84 -1.45 1.84
C ASP A 114 -22.35 0.03 1.88
N GLU A 115 -23.19 0.94 2.37
CA GLU A 115 -22.86 2.37 2.46
C GLU A 115 -21.74 2.67 3.49
N GLU A 116 -21.49 1.76 4.43
CA GLU A 116 -20.50 1.88 5.51
C GLU A 116 -19.25 1.02 5.25
N GLY A 117 -19.23 0.22 4.16
CA GLY A 117 -18.07 -0.53 3.70
C GLY A 117 -18.29 -2.04 3.68
N MET A 118 -17.24 -2.81 3.97
CA MET A 118 -17.30 -4.28 3.93
C MET A 118 -18.26 -4.84 4.98
N LEU A 119 -19.20 -5.67 4.54
CA LEU A 119 -20.06 -6.44 5.43
C LEU A 119 -19.26 -7.59 6.06
N LEU A 120 -19.10 -7.52 7.38
CA LEU A 120 -18.47 -8.56 8.18
C LEU A 120 -19.53 -9.48 8.79
N PRO A 121 -19.22 -10.77 9.04
CA PRO A 121 -20.12 -11.66 9.78
C PRO A 121 -20.47 -11.09 11.15
N ALA A 122 -21.73 -11.25 11.57
CA ALA A 122 -22.25 -10.61 12.77
C ALA A 122 -21.75 -11.29 14.06
N ALA A 123 -21.40 -12.57 13.96
CA ALA A 123 -20.90 -13.38 15.06
C ALA A 123 -19.67 -14.20 14.64
N ALA A 124 -18.74 -14.43 15.56
CA ALA A 124 -17.52 -15.19 15.27
C ALA A 124 -17.81 -16.63 14.87
N GLU A 125 -18.93 -17.19 15.32
CA GLU A 125 -19.40 -18.53 14.99
C GLU A 125 -19.84 -18.67 13.52
N GLU A 126 -20.20 -17.55 12.87
CA GLU A 126 -20.48 -17.50 11.43
C GLU A 126 -19.19 -17.52 10.60
N VAL A 127 -18.07 -17.12 11.22
CA VAL A 127 -16.73 -17.11 10.62
C VAL A 127 -16.15 -18.53 10.68
N GLY A 128 -16.51 -19.38 9.71
CA GLY A 128 -16.06 -20.77 9.68
C GLY A 128 -14.54 -20.92 9.87
N THR A 129 -13.75 -20.43 8.92
CA THR A 129 -12.29 -20.32 9.07
C THR A 129 -11.91 -18.83 8.98
N PRO A 130 -11.22 -18.25 9.98
CA PRO A 130 -10.86 -16.85 9.95
C PRO A 130 -9.89 -16.58 8.78
N PRO A 131 -10.06 -15.45 8.06
CA PRO A 131 -9.17 -15.12 6.97
C PRO A 131 -7.78 -14.74 7.51
N ARG A 132 -6.74 -15.07 6.73
CA ARG A 132 -5.38 -14.60 6.98
C ARG A 132 -5.22 -13.12 6.62
N PHE A 133 -5.95 -12.67 5.60
CA PHE A 133 -5.90 -11.30 5.11
C PHE A 133 -7.30 -10.71 4.94
N ILE A 134 -7.45 -9.42 5.22
CA ILE A 134 -8.64 -8.64 4.87
C ILE A 134 -8.14 -7.45 4.06
N PHE A 135 -8.66 -7.29 2.84
CA PHE A 135 -8.34 -6.18 1.95
C PHE A 135 -9.55 -5.25 1.81
N VAL A 136 -9.37 -4.02 2.31
CA VAL A 136 -10.38 -2.95 2.30
C VAL A 136 -9.80 -1.70 1.63
N THR A 137 -10.67 -0.84 1.09
CA THR A 137 -10.28 0.45 0.50
C THR A 137 -10.98 1.63 1.18
N PRO A 138 -10.76 1.84 2.50
CA PRO A 138 -11.42 2.91 3.23
C PRO A 138 -10.97 4.27 2.71
N SER A 139 -11.94 5.14 2.45
CA SER A 139 -11.72 6.56 2.18
C SER A 139 -12.33 7.38 3.32
N HIS A 140 -11.48 8.04 4.10
CA HIS A 140 -11.86 9.08 5.07
C HIS A 140 -11.69 10.46 4.44
#